data_AF-A0A417HK49-F1
#
_entry.id   AF-A0A417HK49-F1
#
_cell.length_a   1.000
_cell.length_b   1.000
_cell.length_c   1.000
_cell.angle_alpha   90.00
_cell.angle_beta   90.00
_cell.angle_gamma   90.00
#
_symmetry.space_group_name_H-M   'P 1'
#
loop_
_entity.id
_entity.type
_entity.pdbx_description
1 polymer ?
#
loop_
_entity_poly.entity_id
_entity_poly.type
_entity_poly.pdbx_seq_one_letter_code
_entity_poly.pdbx_strand_id
1 'polypeptide(L)'
;MLLIPHIRIARRVSGVLRERFQVRLSPVVFAFGSIFPDLAKNAVTGYHDINEAVSRVEGFLAKRPKSRLVQSFRLGEICHYTADSFCRVHIHHDQYTLKEHMLYEMRQSRQMKRQLPLAGKLAMEDVYPSRSGALERFFSEQREFAAQKHSYEEETNAVVRGCVLVLHSLARQPWEEARPVALAQAGS
;
A
#
# COMPACT_ATOMS: atom_id res chain seq x y z
N MET A 1 -1.86 -3.34 11.39
CA MET A 1 -0.51 -3.55 11.99
C MET A 1 -0.27 -2.44 13.00
N LEU A 2 0.89 -2.39 13.67
CA LEU A 2 1.26 -1.16 14.41
C LEU A 2 1.56 0.00 13.42
N LEU A 3 1.41 1.24 13.90
CA LEU A 3 1.66 2.47 13.13
C LEU A 3 3.06 2.54 12.47
N ILE A 4 4.10 2.14 13.22
CA ILE A 4 5.50 2.29 12.76
C ILE A 4 5.79 1.41 11.51
N PRO A 5 5.41 0.11 11.49
CA PRO A 5 5.41 -0.70 10.28
C PRO A 5 4.78 -0.02 9.06
N HIS A 6 3.58 0.54 9.18
CA HIS A 6 2.92 1.24 8.06
C HIS A 6 3.77 2.38 7.49
N ILE A 7 4.38 3.21 8.34
CA ILE A 7 5.28 4.29 7.88
C ILE A 7 6.48 3.73 7.13
N ARG A 8 7.08 2.63 7.62
CA ARG A 8 8.26 2.02 6.98
C ARG A 8 7.88 1.38 5.64
N ILE A 9 6.75 0.69 5.58
CA ILE A 9 6.18 0.12 4.34
C ILE A 9 5.92 1.24 3.35
N ALA A 10 5.22 2.31 3.75
CA ALA A 10 4.90 3.45 2.90
C ALA A 10 6.17 4.09 2.30
N ARG A 11 7.21 4.32 3.12
CA ARG A 11 8.49 4.82 2.63
C ARG A 11 9.11 3.90 1.58
N ARG A 12 9.06 2.59 1.80
CA ARG A 12 9.64 1.62 0.87
C ARG A 12 8.87 1.54 -0.43
N VAL A 13 7.55 1.37 -0.34
CA VAL A 13 6.64 1.28 -1.50
C VAL A 13 6.70 2.56 -2.32
N SER A 14 6.71 3.73 -1.69
CA SER A 14 6.85 5.00 -2.40
C SER A 14 8.18 5.13 -3.16
N GLY A 15 9.26 4.50 -2.67
CA GLY A 15 10.53 4.42 -3.40
C GLY A 15 10.39 3.60 -4.68
N VAL A 16 9.81 2.40 -4.56
CA VAL A 16 9.55 1.51 -5.71
C VAL A 16 8.65 2.18 -6.74
N LEU A 17 7.54 2.77 -6.30
CA LEU A 17 6.61 3.50 -7.16
C LEU A 17 7.28 4.63 -7.95
N ARG A 18 8.16 5.39 -7.29
CA ARG A 18 8.88 6.50 -7.91
C ARG A 18 9.92 6.01 -8.91
N GLU A 19 10.74 5.05 -8.53
CA GLU A 19 11.90 4.62 -9.32
C GLU A 19 11.50 3.74 -10.49
N ARG A 20 10.50 2.87 -10.30
CA ARG A 20 10.11 1.90 -11.31
C ARG A 20 8.94 2.35 -12.19
N PHE A 21 7.98 3.07 -11.62
CA PHE A 21 6.73 3.43 -12.31
C PHE A 21 6.59 4.94 -12.51
N GLN A 22 7.62 5.72 -12.15
CA GLN A 22 7.64 7.19 -12.23
C GLN A 22 6.50 7.86 -11.45
N VAL A 23 5.86 7.16 -10.52
CA VAL A 23 4.76 7.69 -9.71
C VAL A 23 5.31 8.56 -8.60
N ARG A 24 5.03 9.87 -8.66
CA ARG A 24 5.51 10.86 -7.68
C ARG A 24 4.44 11.24 -6.67
N LEU A 25 4.48 10.62 -5.49
CA LEU A 25 3.64 10.97 -4.35
C LEU A 25 4.30 12.05 -3.48
N SER A 26 3.50 12.74 -2.67
CA SER A 26 4.02 13.52 -1.53
C SER A 26 4.38 12.53 -0.41
N PRO A 27 5.67 12.34 -0.06
CA PRO A 27 6.07 11.29 0.89
C PRO A 27 5.47 11.47 2.28
N VAL A 28 5.37 12.72 2.74
CA VAL A 28 4.80 13.05 4.05
C VAL A 28 3.30 12.76 4.08
N VAL A 29 2.57 13.20 3.05
CA VAL A 29 1.11 13.01 3.01
C VAL A 29 0.74 11.55 2.76
N PHE A 30 1.54 10.82 1.97
CA PHE A 30 1.37 9.39 1.77
C PHE A 30 1.61 8.60 3.07
N ALA A 31 2.69 8.88 3.78
CA ALA A 31 2.98 8.25 5.07
C ALA A 31 1.95 8.61 6.14
N PHE A 32 1.39 9.83 6.12
CA PHE A 32 0.29 10.21 6.99
C PHE A 32 -0.99 9.43 6.65
N GLY A 33 -1.34 9.33 5.37
CA GLY A 33 -2.47 8.52 4.92
C GLY A 33 -2.34 7.05 5.31
N SER A 34 -1.13 6.49 5.33
CA SER A 34 -0.92 5.07 5.70
C SER A 34 -1.08 4.77 7.19
N ILE A 35 -1.17 5.79 8.05
CA ILE A 35 -1.41 5.60 9.49
C ILE A 35 -2.74 6.18 9.95
N PHE A 36 -3.40 6.98 9.10
CA PHE A 36 -4.64 7.63 9.45
C PHE A 36 -5.77 6.66 9.87
N PRO A 37 -5.96 5.49 9.22
CA PRO A 37 -6.98 4.52 9.63
C PRO A 37 -6.91 4.11 11.10
N ASP A 38 -5.71 3.81 11.61
CA ASP A 38 -5.48 3.42 13.00
C ASP A 38 -5.80 4.56 14.00
N LEU A 39 -5.64 5.82 13.57
CA LEU A 39 -5.92 6.99 14.40
C LEU A 39 -7.42 7.33 14.42
N ALA A 40 -8.07 7.22 13.27
CA ALA A 40 -9.47 7.63 13.07
C ALA A 40 -10.48 6.52 13.42
N LYS A 41 -10.05 5.26 13.51
CA LYS A 41 -10.89 4.08 13.77
C LYS A 41 -12.13 4.01 12.87
N ASN A 42 -11.97 4.29 11.58
CA ASN A 42 -13.06 4.52 10.64
C ASN A 42 -13.16 3.45 9.52
N ALA A 43 -12.88 2.19 9.85
CA ALA A 43 -13.05 1.06 8.94
C ALA A 43 -14.54 0.81 8.64
N VAL A 44 -14.88 0.57 7.37
CA VAL A 44 -16.25 0.28 6.92
C VAL A 44 -16.73 -1.07 7.43
N THR A 45 -15.84 -2.08 7.42
CA THR A 45 -16.16 -3.44 7.90
C THR A 45 -16.00 -3.59 9.42
N GLY A 46 -15.46 -2.58 10.10
CA GLY A 46 -15.05 -2.66 11.50
C GLY A 46 -13.70 -3.36 11.72
N TYR A 47 -13.10 -3.93 10.67
CA TYR A 47 -11.80 -4.60 10.70
C TYR A 47 -10.87 -4.06 9.59
N HIS A 48 -9.56 -4.21 9.77
CA HIS A 48 -8.58 -3.82 8.76
C HIS A 48 -8.21 -5.03 7.91
N ASP A 49 -9.08 -5.38 6.96
CA ASP A 49 -8.97 -6.61 6.18
C ASP A 49 -8.90 -6.35 4.66
N ILE A 50 -8.92 -7.44 3.87
CA ILE A 50 -8.94 -7.36 2.41
C ILE A 50 -10.19 -6.66 1.88
N ASN A 51 -11.34 -6.81 2.54
CA ASN A 51 -12.59 -6.19 2.11
C ASN A 51 -12.51 -4.67 2.25
N GLU A 52 -11.88 -4.20 3.33
CA GLU A 52 -11.62 -2.78 3.52
C GLU A 52 -10.64 -2.25 2.46
N ALA A 53 -9.60 -3.01 2.10
CA ALA A 53 -8.71 -2.66 1.01
C ALA A 53 -9.48 -2.52 -0.33
N VAL A 54 -10.35 -3.47 -0.66
CA VAL A 54 -11.22 -3.41 -1.86
C VAL A 54 -12.10 -2.17 -1.83
N SER A 55 -12.79 -1.91 -0.71
CA SER A 55 -13.66 -0.75 -0.54
C SER A 55 -12.92 0.57 -0.79
N ARG A 56 -11.70 0.72 -0.26
CA ARG A 56 -10.89 1.93 -0.51
C ARG A 56 -10.44 2.04 -1.97
N VAL A 57 -10.11 0.92 -2.63
CA VAL A 57 -9.79 0.88 -4.06
C VAL A 57 -11.00 1.33 -4.90
N GLU A 58 -12.18 0.77 -4.65
CA GLU A 58 -13.42 1.13 -5.35
C GLU A 58 -13.77 2.62 -5.15
N GLY A 59 -13.70 3.11 -3.91
CA GLY A 59 -13.92 4.52 -3.62
C GLY A 59 -12.90 5.43 -4.33
N PHE A 60 -11.65 4.99 -4.47
CA PHE A 60 -10.63 5.70 -5.24
C PHE A 60 -10.92 5.76 -6.73
N LEU A 61 -11.41 4.66 -7.30
CA LEU A 61 -11.80 4.58 -8.70
C LEU A 61 -13.04 5.43 -9.01
N ALA A 62 -14.05 5.38 -8.13
CA ALA A 62 -15.31 6.09 -8.27
C ALA A 62 -15.14 7.62 -8.19
N LYS A 63 -14.29 8.10 -7.27
CA LYS A 63 -14.04 9.54 -7.09
C LYS A 63 -12.57 9.84 -7.31
N ARG A 64 -12.16 10.20 -8.53
CA ARG A 64 -10.74 10.45 -8.81
C ARG A 64 -10.19 11.65 -7.99
N PRO A 65 -8.96 11.54 -7.46
CA PRO A 65 -8.35 12.64 -6.71
C PRO A 65 -8.07 13.83 -7.63
N LYS A 66 -8.40 15.04 -7.16
CA LYS A 66 -8.22 16.30 -7.92
C LYS A 66 -6.84 16.95 -7.76
N SER A 67 -6.00 16.43 -6.84
CA SER A 67 -4.66 16.96 -6.60
C SER A 67 -3.70 15.84 -6.17
N ARG A 68 -2.40 16.09 -6.33
CA ARG A 68 -1.35 15.17 -5.88
C ARG A 68 -1.40 14.91 -4.37
N LEU A 69 -1.77 15.91 -3.57
CA LEU A 69 -1.89 15.73 -2.11
C LEU A 69 -3.04 14.79 -1.75
N VAL A 70 -4.22 15.01 -2.35
CA VAL A 70 -5.39 14.12 -2.13
C VAL A 70 -5.10 12.71 -2.65
N GLN A 71 -4.43 12.58 -3.81
CA GLN A 71 -4.01 11.28 -4.32
C GLN A 71 -3.05 10.60 -3.34
N SER A 72 -2.03 11.31 -2.85
CA SER A 72 -1.03 10.76 -1.93
C SER A 72 -1.70 10.28 -0.64
N PHE A 73 -2.61 11.07 -0.07
CA PHE A 73 -3.32 10.69 1.16
C PHE A 73 -4.12 9.39 0.96
N ARG A 74 -4.95 9.35 -0.09
CA ARG A 74 -5.86 8.21 -0.33
C ARG A 74 -5.13 6.95 -0.76
N LEU A 75 -4.05 7.07 -1.54
CA LEU A 75 -3.18 5.94 -1.81
C LEU A 75 -2.48 5.47 -0.53
N GLY A 76 -2.20 6.38 0.42
CA GLY A 76 -1.72 6.03 1.75
C GLY A 76 -2.70 5.15 2.51
N GLU A 77 -3.99 5.54 2.55
CA GLU A 77 -5.05 4.72 3.16
C GLU A 77 -5.17 3.35 2.48
N ILE A 78 -5.10 3.30 1.15
CA ILE A 78 -5.11 2.01 0.42
C ILE A 78 -3.89 1.18 0.78
N CYS A 79 -2.71 1.79 0.89
CA CYS A 79 -1.49 1.11 1.32
C CYS A 79 -1.63 0.50 2.72
N HIS A 80 -2.34 1.18 3.62
CA HIS A 80 -2.60 0.68 4.97
C HIS A 80 -3.39 -0.62 4.94
N TYR A 81 -4.58 -0.61 4.34
CA TYR A 81 -5.45 -1.79 4.31
C TYR A 81 -4.89 -2.91 3.45
N THR A 82 -4.17 -2.57 2.37
CA THR A 82 -3.44 -3.56 1.57
C THR A 82 -2.38 -4.26 2.42
N ALA A 83 -1.62 -3.51 3.23
CA ALA A 83 -0.63 -4.12 4.13
C ALA A 83 -1.30 -5.03 5.16
N ASP A 84 -2.37 -4.56 5.80
CA ASP A 84 -3.09 -5.34 6.82
C ASP A 84 -3.72 -6.62 6.26
N SER A 85 -4.13 -6.62 4.99
CA SER A 85 -4.65 -7.82 4.31
C SER A 85 -3.65 -8.98 4.18
N PHE A 86 -2.35 -8.75 4.42
CA PHE A 86 -1.31 -9.77 4.48
C PHE A 86 -0.84 -10.09 5.90
N CYS A 87 -1.37 -9.40 6.91
CA CYS A 87 -1.00 -9.65 8.30
C CYS A 87 -1.84 -10.79 8.88
N ARG A 88 -1.20 -11.83 9.41
CA ARG A 88 -1.90 -13.02 9.92
C ARG A 88 -3.01 -12.71 10.93
N VAL A 89 -2.75 -11.79 11.86
CA VAL A 89 -3.73 -11.44 12.91
C VAL A 89 -4.90 -10.60 12.39
N HIS A 90 -4.79 -10.01 11.19
CA HIS A 90 -5.92 -9.36 10.52
C HIS A 90 -6.67 -10.35 9.62
N ILE A 91 -5.97 -11.27 8.96
CA ILE A 91 -6.60 -12.35 8.15
C ILE A 91 -7.46 -13.27 9.03
N HIS A 92 -6.97 -13.64 10.21
CA HIS A 92 -7.64 -14.57 11.13
C HIS A 92 -7.99 -13.90 12.46
N HIS A 93 -8.54 -12.68 12.40
CA HIS A 93 -8.78 -11.84 13.58
C HIS A 93 -9.63 -12.50 14.68
N ASP A 94 -10.49 -13.45 14.32
CA ASP A 94 -11.33 -14.25 15.21
C ASP A 94 -10.55 -15.28 16.03
N GLN A 95 -9.32 -15.62 15.63
CA GLN A 95 -8.46 -16.61 16.28
C GLN A 95 -7.51 -16.01 17.33
N TYR A 96 -7.54 -14.69 17.54
CA TYR A 96 -6.60 -13.99 18.40
C TYR A 96 -7.32 -13.15 19.46
N THR A 97 -6.87 -13.24 20.69
CA THR A 97 -7.21 -12.22 21.71
C THR A 97 -6.50 -10.91 21.39
N LEU A 98 -7.01 -9.79 21.92
CA LEU A 98 -6.36 -8.47 21.78
C LEU A 98 -4.89 -8.49 22.22
N LYS A 99 -4.57 -9.22 23.29
CA LYS A 99 -3.19 -9.34 23.79
C LYS A 99 -2.29 -10.08 22.80
N GLU A 100 -2.77 -11.18 22.22
CA GLU A 100 -2.01 -11.95 21.23
C GLU A 100 -1.82 -11.17 19.94
N HIS A 101 -2.85 -10.45 19.51
CA HIS A 101 -2.79 -9.51 18.39
C HIS A 101 -1.66 -8.50 18.58
N MET A 102 -1.67 -7.79 19.70
CA MET A 102 -0.63 -6.79 20.01
C MET A 102 0.78 -7.41 20.07
N LEU A 103 0.91 -8.56 20.72
CA LEU A 103 2.21 -9.25 20.84
C LEU A 103 2.73 -9.71 19.48
N TYR A 104 1.84 -10.17 18.60
CA TYR A 104 2.16 -10.55 17.25
C TYR A 104 2.68 -9.35 16.45
N GLU A 105 1.94 -8.24 16.42
CA GLU A 105 2.35 -7.06 15.67
C GLU A 105 3.65 -6.42 16.21
N MET A 106 3.91 -6.51 17.51
CA MET A 106 5.20 -6.12 18.09
C MET A 106 6.36 -6.96 17.56
N ARG A 107 6.18 -8.28 17.45
CA ARG A 107 7.18 -9.20 16.89
C ARG A 107 7.37 -8.95 15.40
N GLN A 108 6.27 -8.85 14.66
CA GLN A 108 6.26 -8.54 13.23
C GLN A 108 6.98 -7.22 12.94
N SER A 109 6.71 -6.16 13.70
CA SER A 109 7.34 -4.84 13.54
C SER A 109 8.87 -4.89 13.65
N ARG A 110 9.41 -5.74 14.54
CA ARG A 110 10.85 -5.96 14.68
C ARG A 110 11.44 -6.69 13.47
N GLN A 111 10.75 -7.69 12.95
CA GLN A 111 11.19 -8.45 11.77
C GLN A 111 11.10 -7.61 10.49
N MET A 112 9.98 -6.93 10.26
CA MET A 112 9.80 -6.02 9.13
C MET A 112 10.89 -4.95 9.05
N LYS A 113 11.33 -4.40 10.19
CA LYS A 113 12.45 -3.44 10.21
C LYS A 113 13.71 -3.99 9.51
N ARG A 114 14.00 -5.29 9.68
CA ARG A 114 15.17 -5.96 9.12
C ARG A 114 14.95 -6.40 7.68
N GLN A 115 13.73 -6.82 7.35
CA GLN A 115 13.39 -7.45 6.06
C GLN A 115 12.96 -6.45 4.97
N LEU A 116 12.41 -5.29 5.33
CA LEU A 116 11.95 -4.28 4.37
C LEU A 116 12.99 -3.84 3.34
N PRO A 117 14.31 -3.74 3.65
CA PRO A 117 15.34 -3.53 2.64
C PRO A 117 15.33 -4.55 1.51
N LEU A 118 15.28 -5.84 1.85
CA LEU A 118 15.26 -6.95 0.90
C LEU A 118 13.92 -7.00 0.16
N ALA A 119 12.80 -6.91 0.88
CA ALA A 119 11.46 -6.88 0.28
C ALA A 119 11.33 -5.77 -0.77
N GLY A 120 11.92 -4.61 -0.49
CA GLY A 120 12.02 -3.52 -1.44
C GLY A 120 12.83 -3.83 -2.70
N LYS A 121 13.96 -4.51 -2.56
CA LYS A 121 14.80 -4.94 -3.68
C LYS A 121 14.04 -5.96 -4.54
N LEU A 122 13.41 -6.96 -3.92
CA LEU A 122 12.58 -7.95 -4.60
C LEU A 122 11.43 -7.28 -5.36
N ALA A 123 10.77 -6.29 -4.75
CA ALA A 123 9.71 -5.53 -5.43
C ALA A 123 10.23 -4.66 -6.59
N MET A 124 11.50 -4.23 -6.59
CA MET A 124 12.12 -3.58 -7.75
C MET A 124 12.39 -4.57 -8.89
N GLU A 125 12.71 -5.82 -8.56
CA GLU A 125 13.11 -6.87 -9.51
C GLU A 125 11.94 -7.72 -10.05
N ASP A 126 10.78 -7.69 -9.40
CA ASP A 126 9.58 -8.46 -9.81
C ASP A 126 9.11 -8.12 -11.24
N VAL A 127 8.21 -8.89 -11.85
CA VAL A 127 7.63 -8.61 -13.18
C VAL A 127 6.18 -8.18 -13.03
N TYR A 128 5.92 -6.88 -13.05
CA TYR A 128 4.55 -6.37 -12.85
C TYR A 128 3.75 -6.45 -14.16
N PRO A 129 2.48 -6.88 -14.08
CA PRO A 129 1.57 -6.85 -15.22
C PRO A 129 1.22 -5.40 -15.59
N SER A 130 0.44 -5.25 -16.66
CA SER A 130 -0.19 -3.97 -16.97
C SER A 130 -1.05 -3.48 -15.80
N ARG A 131 -1.41 -2.19 -15.82
CA ARG A 131 -2.26 -1.62 -14.77
C ARG A 131 -3.60 -2.35 -14.60
N SER A 132 -4.18 -2.84 -15.69
CA SER A 132 -5.43 -3.61 -15.63
C SER A 132 -5.24 -4.97 -14.95
N GLY A 133 -4.17 -5.69 -15.28
CA GLY A 133 -3.89 -7.01 -14.68
C GLY A 133 -3.32 -6.98 -13.26
N ALA A 134 -2.90 -5.81 -12.77
CA ALA A 134 -2.24 -5.69 -11.47
C ALA A 134 -3.17 -5.92 -10.28
N LEU A 135 -4.43 -5.44 -10.35
CA LEU A 135 -5.42 -5.73 -9.32
C LEU A 135 -5.82 -7.21 -9.33
N GLU A 136 -5.99 -7.80 -10.51
CA GLU A 136 -6.29 -9.23 -10.65
C GLU A 136 -5.18 -10.09 -10.03
N ARG A 137 -3.91 -9.77 -10.34
CA ARG A 137 -2.75 -10.43 -9.74
C ARG A 137 -2.72 -10.26 -8.22
N PHE A 138 -2.97 -9.05 -7.71
CA PHE A 138 -3.06 -8.81 -6.26
C PHE A 138 -4.11 -9.69 -5.60
N PHE A 139 -5.33 -9.77 -6.15
CA PHE A 139 -6.39 -10.59 -5.56
C PHE A 139 -6.09 -12.09 -5.60
N SER A 140 -5.47 -12.59 -6.68
CA SER A 140 -5.04 -13.98 -6.76
C SER A 140 -3.99 -14.29 -5.69
N GLU A 141 -2.94 -13.48 -5.63
CA GLU A 141 -1.84 -13.68 -4.68
C GLU A 141 -2.29 -13.53 -3.23
N GLN A 142 -3.16 -12.56 -2.91
CA GLN A 142 -3.66 -12.37 -1.55
C GLN A 142 -4.53 -13.56 -1.10
N ARG A 143 -5.37 -14.09 -2.01
CA ARG A 143 -6.19 -15.27 -1.73
C ARG A 143 -5.34 -16.50 -1.43
N GLU A 144 -4.34 -16.76 -2.27
CA GLU A 144 -3.38 -17.86 -2.08
C GLU A 144 -2.56 -17.67 -0.79
N PHE A 145 -2.18 -16.43 -0.49
CA PHE A 145 -1.45 -16.10 0.73
C PHE A 145 -2.30 -16.38 1.98
N ALA A 146 -3.56 -15.91 2.00
CA ALA A 146 -4.46 -16.07 3.14
C ALA A 146 -4.83 -17.53 3.47
N ALA A 147 -4.66 -18.45 2.51
CA ALA A 147 -4.99 -19.86 2.68
C ALA A 147 -3.99 -20.64 3.57
N GLN A 148 -2.82 -20.06 3.86
CA GLN A 148 -1.73 -20.78 4.53
C GLN A 148 -0.98 -19.88 5.53
N LYS A 149 -0.19 -20.51 6.40
CA LYS A 149 0.64 -19.82 7.39
C LYS A 149 1.98 -19.42 6.78
N HIS A 150 2.36 -18.18 7.00
CA HIS A 150 3.61 -17.61 6.51
C HIS A 150 4.54 -17.20 7.65
N SER A 151 5.83 -17.14 7.35
CA SER A 151 6.83 -16.47 8.16
C SER A 151 6.66 -14.95 8.07
N TYR A 152 7.25 -14.21 9.02
CA TYR A 152 7.28 -12.74 8.95
C TYR A 152 8.03 -12.22 7.72
N GLU A 153 8.96 -13.00 7.16
CA GLU A 153 9.66 -12.63 5.93
C GLU A 153 8.74 -12.65 4.73
N GLU A 154 8.02 -13.75 4.56
CA GLU A 154 7.04 -13.93 3.49
C GLU A 154 5.94 -12.88 3.59
N GLU A 155 5.45 -12.59 4.80
CA GLU A 155 4.52 -11.47 5.03
C GLU A 155 5.12 -10.14 4.62
N THR A 156 6.35 -9.82 5.02
CA THR A 156 6.99 -8.55 4.64
C THR A 156 7.14 -8.41 3.13
N ASN A 157 7.53 -9.49 2.45
CA ASN A 157 7.68 -9.53 0.99
C ASN A 157 6.32 -9.35 0.29
N ALA A 158 5.30 -10.10 0.74
CA ALA A 158 3.95 -10.03 0.20
C ALA A 158 3.32 -8.64 0.40
N VAL A 159 3.48 -8.03 1.58
CA VAL A 159 3.02 -6.67 1.89
C VAL A 159 3.60 -5.65 0.93
N VAL A 160 4.92 -5.65 0.73
CA VAL A 160 5.56 -4.66 -0.17
C VAL A 160 5.10 -4.89 -1.61
N ARG A 161 5.13 -6.14 -2.09
CA ARG A 161 4.72 -6.48 -3.46
C ARG A 161 3.25 -6.16 -3.72
N GLY A 162 2.36 -6.57 -2.83
CA GLY A 162 0.92 -6.31 -2.91
C GLY A 162 0.60 -4.83 -2.89
N CYS A 163 1.21 -4.05 -1.99
CA CYS A 163 1.09 -2.60 -2.00
C CYS A 163 1.58 -1.99 -3.32
N VAL A 164 2.69 -2.47 -3.90
CA VAL A 164 3.13 -1.96 -5.21
C VAL A 164 2.12 -2.31 -6.30
N LEU A 165 1.67 -3.57 -6.40
CA LEU A 165 0.64 -4.05 -7.34
C LEU A 165 -0.60 -3.14 -7.33
N VAL A 166 -1.18 -2.97 -6.14
CA VAL A 166 -2.38 -2.14 -5.98
C VAL A 166 -2.10 -0.70 -6.34
N LEU A 167 -1.05 -0.08 -5.79
CA LEU A 167 -0.84 1.35 -5.98
C LEU A 167 -0.38 1.72 -7.39
N HIS A 168 0.42 0.89 -8.08
CA HIS A 168 0.82 1.19 -9.47
C HIS A 168 -0.36 1.04 -10.45
N SER A 169 -1.35 0.19 -10.13
CA SER A 169 -2.57 0.07 -10.92
C SER A 169 -3.41 1.34 -10.85
N LEU A 170 -3.44 2.00 -9.68
CA LEU A 170 -4.30 3.14 -9.38
C LEU A 170 -3.66 4.49 -9.64
N ALA A 171 -2.37 4.63 -9.35
CA ALA A 171 -1.67 5.90 -9.43
C ALA A 171 -1.62 6.39 -10.87
N ARG A 172 -2.32 7.50 -11.13
CA ARG A 172 -2.25 8.24 -12.39
C ARG A 172 -1.41 9.49 -12.17
N GLN A 173 -0.70 9.94 -13.19
CA GLN A 173 -0.09 11.27 -13.20
C GLN A 173 -1.02 12.23 -13.96
N PRO A 174 -1.98 12.93 -13.31
CA PRO A 174 -2.82 13.90 -14.00
C PRO A 174 -2.20 15.31 -14.09
N TRP A 175 -1.04 15.58 -13.48
CA TRP A 175 -0.50 16.96 -13.38
C TRP A 175 0.52 17.33 -14.47
N GLU A 176 0.92 16.40 -15.33
CA GLU A 176 1.77 16.72 -16.49
C GLU A 176 0.96 17.29 -17.66
N GLU A 177 -0.32 16.93 -17.79
CA GLU A 177 -1.23 17.48 -18.81
C GLU A 177 -1.66 18.93 -18.52
N ALA A 178 -1.39 19.43 -17.31
CA ALA A 178 -1.74 20.80 -16.89
C ALA A 178 -0.55 21.77 -16.89
N ARG A 179 0.60 21.42 -17.47
CA ARG A 179 1.56 22.45 -17.90
C ARG A 179 1.06 23.00 -19.23
N PRO A 180 0.61 24.27 -19.31
CA PRO A 180 0.40 24.87 -20.62
C PRO A 180 1.73 24.78 -21.37
N VAL A 181 1.68 24.29 -22.60
CA VAL A 181 2.77 24.33 -23.59
C VAL A 181 2.97 25.79 -24.03
N ALA A 182 3.14 26.72 -23.07
CA ALA A 182 3.17 28.16 -23.32
C ALA A 182 4.55 28.80 -23.06
N LEU A 183 5.61 28.01 -22.91
CA LEU A 183 6.98 28.53 -22.73
C LEU A 183 8.04 27.84 -23.60
N ALA A 184 7.64 27.16 -24.68
CA ALA A 184 8.58 26.57 -25.65
C ALA A 184 8.71 27.39 -26.96
N GLN A 185 8.14 28.59 -27.06
CA GLN A 185 8.21 29.42 -28.28
C GLN A 185 8.58 30.90 -28.04
N ALA A 186 9.19 31.24 -26.90
CA ALA A 186 9.78 32.57 -26.70
C ALA A 186 11.29 32.42 -26.49
N GLY A 187 12.01 32.29 -27.61
CA GLY A 187 13.46 32.12 -27.61
C GLY A 187 14.00 31.70 -28.96
N SER A 188 13.65 32.46 -30.00
CA SER A 188 14.36 32.50 -31.28
C SER A 188 14.89 33.91 -31.47
#